data_AF-A0A924DGN8-F1
#
_entry.id   AF-A0A924DGN8-F1
#
_cell.length_a   1.000
_cell.length_b   1.000
_cell.length_c   1.000
_cell.angle_alpha   90.00
_cell.angle_beta   90.00
_cell.angle_gamma   90.00
#
_symmetry.space_group_name_H-M   'P 1'
#
loop_
_entity.id
_entity.type
_entity.pdbx_description
1 polymer ?
#
loop_
_entity_poly.entity_id
_entity_poly.type
_entity_poly.pdbx_seq_one_letter_code
_entity_poly.pdbx_strand_id
1 'polypeptide(L)'
;MSKKLFLYIISVASFMTACKKTDTVPIDTIVIPPADTTSNPIPSPAKENFESGVKEDYTASSIQLSTGKWSFDNAVVGNTVEDRKNDTKSARIQGTGKLTMNFDMVGGVYRVGIVSGTYGTDGPSTWQLWASFNGGYSYAQVGSNIVTSNTTLQNDTIVVATAGRVRFSLRKVSGGASRLNIDDISAVLTSGPLPPNFADDNNILLGNPDNATPSLLDISHYYMDKIYYSLSYNSTISKSNWVSWHLQASDLGSTPRQDDFRPDEALPTSWYHVTDQSYTGTGFDRGHSCPSNDRTSSVAANSSTFLMTNIIPQAPNNNQGPWAKLEDSCNRFVTAQGKEVFIICGSYGAGGTGNFGFLYDIDNSRVAVPAYTWKVVVVLS
;
A
#
# COMPACT_ATOMS: atom_id res chain seq x y z
N MET A 1 -56.77 60.24 -46.52
CA MET A 1 -56.20 59.99 -45.16
C MET A 1 -56.01 58.48 -45.03
N SER A 2 -54.89 57.90 -45.45
CA SER A 2 -53.61 57.75 -44.72
C SER A 2 -53.85 57.19 -43.31
N LYS A 3 -53.45 55.96 -42.96
CA LYS A 3 -52.09 55.41 -43.10
C LYS A 3 -52.09 53.95 -43.56
N LYS A 4 -51.39 53.69 -44.67
CA LYS A 4 -50.92 52.37 -45.09
C LYS A 4 -49.68 52.03 -44.27
N LEU A 5 -49.70 50.93 -43.53
CA LEU A 5 -48.53 50.42 -42.82
C LEU A 5 -47.62 49.71 -43.83
N PHE A 6 -46.49 50.34 -44.17
CA PHE A 6 -45.44 49.75 -45.00
C PHE A 6 -44.71 48.67 -44.18
N LEU A 7 -44.80 47.42 -44.65
CA LEU A 7 -43.99 46.31 -44.14
C LEU A 7 -42.62 46.39 -44.84
N TYR A 8 -41.59 46.87 -44.14
CA TYR A 8 -40.22 46.84 -44.64
C TYR A 8 -39.65 45.44 -44.38
N ILE A 9 -39.50 44.64 -45.44
CA ILE A 9 -38.67 43.44 -45.45
C ILE A 9 -37.22 43.92 -45.57
N ILE A 10 -36.48 43.94 -44.45
CA ILE A 10 -35.03 44.09 -44.47
C ILE A 10 -34.44 42.67 -44.46
N SER A 11 -33.91 42.26 -45.61
CA SER A 11 -33.02 41.11 -45.73
C SER A 11 -31.67 41.45 -45.09
N VAL A 12 -31.35 40.85 -43.94
CA VAL A 12 -29.98 40.82 -43.43
C VAL A 12 -29.40 39.45 -43.73
N ALA A 13 -28.41 39.44 -44.62
CA ALA A 13 -27.64 38.27 -45.00
C ALA A 13 -26.73 37.82 -43.85
N SER A 14 -26.63 36.51 -43.71
CA SER A 14 -25.80 35.77 -42.76
C SER A 14 -24.31 36.09 -42.89
N PHE A 15 -23.68 36.51 -41.80
CA PHE A 15 -22.26 36.28 -41.53
C PHE A 15 -22.11 35.97 -40.04
N MET A 16 -22.18 34.68 -39.68
CA MET A 16 -21.76 34.19 -38.38
C MET A 16 -20.24 33.97 -38.43
N THR A 17 -19.49 35.00 -38.09
CA THR A 17 -18.05 34.89 -37.79
C THR A 17 -17.89 34.31 -36.38
N ALA A 18 -17.50 33.04 -36.33
CA ALA A 18 -17.05 32.38 -35.13
C ALA A 18 -15.78 33.04 -34.58
N CYS A 19 -15.74 33.37 -33.29
CA CYS A 19 -14.51 33.75 -32.60
C CYS A 19 -14.35 32.95 -31.29
N LYS A 20 -13.54 31.91 -31.45
CA LYS A 20 -12.52 31.31 -30.56
C LYS A 20 -12.87 31.04 -29.10
N LYS A 21 -13.11 29.74 -28.85
CA LYS A 21 -12.89 29.00 -27.61
C LYS A 21 -11.40 29.06 -27.22
N THR A 22 -11.16 29.31 -25.94
CA THR A 22 -9.86 29.34 -25.26
C THR A 22 -9.11 28.01 -25.43
N ASP A 23 -7.78 28.12 -25.56
CA ASP A 23 -6.86 27.11 -26.05
C ASP A 23 -6.96 25.75 -25.33
N THR A 24 -7.34 24.72 -26.08
CA THR A 24 -6.91 23.36 -25.79
C THR A 24 -5.40 23.30 -26.02
N VAL A 25 -4.64 23.10 -24.95
CA VAL A 25 -3.25 22.66 -25.04
C VAL A 25 -3.23 21.42 -25.96
N PRO A 26 -2.37 21.36 -26.98
CA PRO A 26 -2.25 20.16 -27.80
C PRO A 26 -1.90 19.01 -26.86
N ILE A 27 -2.73 17.96 -26.84
CA ILE A 27 -2.27 16.68 -26.33
C ILE A 27 -1.19 16.26 -27.32
N ASP A 28 0.06 16.51 -26.94
CA ASP A 28 1.19 15.83 -27.52
C ASP A 28 0.84 14.36 -27.35
N THR A 29 0.50 13.72 -28.46
CA THR A 29 0.17 12.31 -28.46
C THR A 29 1.45 11.65 -27.98
N ILE A 30 1.49 11.23 -26.73
CA ILE A 30 2.54 10.36 -26.23
C ILE A 30 2.44 9.16 -27.16
N VAL A 31 3.35 9.09 -28.12
CA VAL A 31 3.60 7.88 -28.89
C VAL A 31 4.16 6.93 -27.85
N ILE A 32 3.26 6.20 -27.19
CA ILE A 32 3.64 5.06 -26.38
C ILE A 32 4.30 4.13 -27.40
N PRO A 33 5.62 3.89 -27.31
CA PRO A 33 6.24 2.92 -28.21
C PRO A 33 5.47 1.61 -28.05
N PRO A 34 5.23 0.87 -29.16
CA PRO A 34 4.49 -0.38 -29.10
C PRO A 34 5.07 -1.22 -27.96
N ALA A 35 4.18 -1.71 -27.09
CA ALA A 35 4.56 -2.56 -25.98
C ALA A 35 5.50 -3.64 -26.52
N ASP A 36 6.72 -3.66 -26.00
CA ASP A 36 7.65 -4.75 -26.27
C ASP A 36 7.00 -6.03 -25.75
N THR A 37 6.39 -6.76 -26.68
CA THR A 37 5.66 -8.01 -26.46
C THR A 37 6.61 -9.20 -26.33
N THR A 38 7.93 -8.97 -26.23
CA THR A 38 8.93 -10.02 -26.06
C THR A 38 9.40 -10.24 -24.61
N SER A 39 8.86 -9.50 -23.64
CA SER A 39 9.17 -9.78 -22.23
C SER A 39 8.38 -10.99 -21.73
N ASN A 40 9.10 -12.09 -21.53
CA ASN A 40 8.61 -13.33 -20.91
C ASN A 40 7.79 -13.02 -19.64
N PRO A 41 6.71 -13.78 -19.38
CA PRO A 41 5.93 -13.64 -18.16
C PRO A 41 6.81 -13.85 -16.92
N ILE A 42 6.46 -13.13 -15.86
CA ILE A 42 7.09 -13.15 -14.53
C ILE A 42 7.35 -14.60 -14.09
N PRO A 43 8.60 -14.97 -13.75
CA PRO A 43 8.82 -16.20 -13.00
C PRO A 43 8.12 -16.07 -11.65
N SER A 44 7.13 -16.92 -11.42
CA SER A 44 6.63 -17.21 -10.09
C SER A 44 7.63 -18.16 -9.41
N PRO A 45 8.00 -17.91 -8.14
CA PRO A 45 7.51 -16.81 -7.31
C PRO A 45 8.16 -15.47 -7.68
N ALA A 46 7.44 -14.37 -7.44
CA ALA A 46 7.98 -13.00 -7.40
C ALA A 46 8.93 -12.82 -6.19
N LYS A 47 9.82 -13.81 -5.98
CA LYS A 47 10.75 -13.97 -4.88
C LYS A 47 12.12 -14.32 -5.45
N GLU A 48 13.12 -13.50 -5.15
CA GLU A 48 14.53 -13.79 -5.42
C GLU A 48 15.23 -14.12 -4.11
N ASN A 49 15.86 -15.29 -4.02
CA ASN A 49 16.57 -15.78 -2.84
C ASN A 49 18.07 -16.02 -3.11
N PHE A 50 18.59 -15.65 -4.28
CA PHE A 50 20.00 -15.73 -4.68
C PHE A 50 20.61 -17.14 -4.76
N GLU A 51 19.86 -18.19 -4.42
CA GLU A 51 20.33 -19.58 -4.35
C GLU A 51 20.81 -20.12 -5.69
N SER A 52 20.19 -19.68 -6.77
CA SER A 52 20.57 -20.05 -8.15
C SER A 52 21.84 -19.35 -8.64
N GLY A 53 22.28 -18.30 -7.97
CA GLY A 53 23.41 -17.46 -8.38
C GLY A 53 24.77 -17.98 -7.94
N VAL A 54 25.79 -17.63 -8.72
CA VAL A 54 27.20 -17.71 -8.33
C VAL A 54 27.89 -16.45 -8.84
N LYS A 55 28.52 -15.71 -7.93
CA LYS A 55 29.40 -14.58 -8.24
C LYS A 55 30.36 -14.38 -7.07
N GLU A 56 31.65 -14.58 -7.30
CA GLU A 56 32.65 -14.67 -6.23
C GLU A 56 33.51 -13.41 -6.07
N ASP A 57 33.59 -12.58 -7.11
CA ASP A 57 34.33 -11.32 -7.09
C ASP A 57 33.39 -10.10 -7.01
N TYR A 58 33.92 -8.96 -6.57
CA TYR A 58 33.17 -7.72 -6.42
C TYR A 58 33.10 -6.85 -7.70
N THR A 59 33.69 -7.31 -8.82
CA THR A 59 33.72 -6.55 -10.08
C THR A 59 32.33 -6.48 -10.70
N ALA A 60 31.98 -5.32 -11.25
CA ALA A 60 30.67 -5.11 -11.85
C ALA A 60 30.41 -6.10 -13.00
N SER A 61 29.37 -6.91 -12.87
CA SER A 61 28.95 -7.90 -13.87
C SER A 61 27.50 -8.30 -13.65
N SER A 62 26.88 -8.85 -14.69
CA SER A 62 25.52 -9.40 -14.58
C SER A 62 25.54 -10.91 -14.51
N ILE A 63 24.68 -11.47 -13.66
CA ILE A 63 24.46 -12.91 -13.53
C ILE A 63 22.99 -13.25 -13.78
N GLN A 64 22.73 -14.49 -14.19
CA GLN A 64 21.39 -15.03 -14.27
C GLN A 64 21.01 -15.59 -12.90
N LEU A 65 19.89 -15.13 -12.36
CA LEU A 65 19.22 -15.69 -11.18
C LEU A 65 17.86 -16.29 -11.58
N SER A 66 17.16 -16.86 -10.61
CA SER A 66 15.84 -17.50 -10.80
C SER A 66 14.78 -16.52 -11.26
N THR A 67 14.83 -15.27 -10.80
CA THR A 67 13.86 -14.24 -11.21
C THR A 67 14.21 -13.56 -12.54
N GLY A 68 15.47 -13.66 -12.97
CA GLY A 68 15.94 -13.00 -14.19
C GLY A 68 17.41 -12.61 -14.10
N LYS A 69 17.84 -11.78 -15.05
CA LYS A 69 19.22 -11.28 -15.09
C LYS A 69 19.37 -10.08 -14.14
N TRP A 70 20.39 -10.12 -13.28
CA TRP A 70 20.70 -9.05 -12.32
C TRP A 70 22.11 -8.54 -12.53
N SER A 71 22.32 -7.23 -12.39
CA SER A 71 23.63 -6.58 -12.36
C SER A 71 24.09 -6.37 -10.93
N PHE A 72 25.27 -6.89 -10.60
CA PHE A 72 25.95 -6.73 -9.33
C PHE A 72 27.13 -5.79 -9.54
N ASP A 73 27.27 -4.78 -8.69
CA ASP A 73 28.39 -3.83 -8.69
C ASP A 73 28.83 -3.60 -7.25
N ASN A 74 30.10 -3.89 -6.94
CA ASN A 74 30.58 -4.03 -5.56
C ASN A 74 29.67 -4.95 -4.73
N ALA A 75 29.25 -6.05 -5.36
CA ALA A 75 28.48 -7.09 -4.72
C ALA A 75 28.86 -8.49 -5.23
N VAL A 76 28.66 -9.49 -4.37
CA VAL A 76 28.86 -10.92 -4.64
C VAL A 76 27.61 -11.70 -4.24
N VAL A 77 27.51 -12.96 -4.66
CA VAL A 77 26.61 -13.94 -4.05
C VAL A 77 27.42 -14.66 -2.97
N GLY A 78 27.20 -14.28 -1.71
CA GLY A 78 27.90 -14.79 -0.54
C GLY A 78 27.32 -16.10 -0.03
N ASN A 79 28.20 -16.97 0.47
CA ASN A 79 27.86 -18.27 1.05
C ASN A 79 28.74 -18.61 2.27
N THR A 80 29.44 -17.64 2.84
CA THR A 80 30.35 -17.85 3.99
C THR A 80 29.56 -17.87 5.30
N VAL A 81 30.18 -18.30 6.39
CA VAL A 81 29.52 -18.36 7.71
C VAL A 81 29.15 -16.97 8.27
N GLU A 82 29.85 -15.92 7.81
CA GLU A 82 29.58 -14.53 8.17
C GLU A 82 28.42 -13.91 7.38
N ASP A 83 28.05 -14.50 6.24
CA ASP A 83 26.88 -14.05 5.48
C ASP A 83 25.60 -14.36 6.23
N ARG A 84 24.79 -13.31 6.41
CA ARG A 84 23.42 -13.42 6.90
C ARG A 84 22.54 -13.80 5.73
N LYS A 85 21.85 -14.92 5.90
CA LYS A 85 21.10 -15.60 4.84
C LYS A 85 20.08 -16.54 5.45
N ASN A 86 18.95 -16.65 4.78
CA ASN A 86 18.10 -17.82 4.82
C ASN A 86 18.72 -18.86 3.87
N ASP A 87 18.55 -20.14 4.16
CA ASP A 87 19.12 -21.22 3.35
C ASP A 87 20.67 -21.14 3.20
N THR A 88 21.20 -20.97 1.98
CA THR A 88 22.62 -21.20 1.70
C THR A 88 23.36 -20.02 1.08
N LYS A 89 22.67 -19.05 0.48
CA LYS A 89 23.29 -17.89 -0.15
C LYS A 89 22.51 -16.61 0.13
N SER A 90 23.22 -15.48 0.13
CA SER A 90 22.61 -14.15 0.04
C SER A 90 23.48 -13.22 -0.79
N ALA A 91 22.95 -12.09 -1.24
CA ALA A 91 23.78 -11.08 -1.87
C ALA A 91 24.55 -10.30 -0.79
N ARG A 92 25.86 -10.13 -0.97
CA ARG A 92 26.70 -9.31 -0.08
C ARG A 92 27.24 -8.10 -0.82
N ILE A 93 26.92 -6.91 -0.32
CA ILE A 93 27.29 -5.62 -0.90
C ILE A 93 28.36 -4.95 -0.04
N GLN A 94 29.41 -4.39 -0.67
CA GLN A 94 30.45 -3.60 0.00
C GLN A 94 30.51 -2.17 -0.53
N GLY A 95 31.21 -1.28 0.18
CA GLY A 95 31.37 0.12 -0.23
C GLY A 95 30.02 0.77 -0.53
N THR A 96 29.89 1.44 -1.68
CA THR A 96 28.63 1.98 -2.20
C THR A 96 28.08 1.15 -3.36
N GLY A 97 28.05 -0.17 -3.19
CA GLY A 97 27.61 -1.12 -4.21
C GLY A 97 26.09 -1.17 -4.41
N LYS A 98 25.68 -1.90 -5.45
CA LYS A 98 24.29 -2.03 -5.86
C LYS A 98 23.96 -3.39 -6.48
N LEU A 99 22.69 -3.76 -6.35
CA LEU A 99 22.04 -4.88 -7.03
C LEU A 99 20.94 -4.30 -7.91
N THR A 100 20.95 -4.56 -9.21
CA THR A 100 20.00 -3.96 -10.15
C THR A 100 19.36 -5.00 -11.06
N MET A 101 18.05 -4.99 -11.15
CA MET A 101 17.30 -5.84 -12.08
C MET A 101 17.56 -5.40 -13.53
N ASN A 102 17.82 -6.36 -14.42
CA ASN A 102 17.90 -6.11 -15.86
C ASN A 102 16.62 -6.51 -16.61
N PHE A 103 15.52 -6.72 -15.89
CA PHE A 103 14.21 -7.05 -16.40
C PHE A 103 13.15 -6.18 -15.71
N ASP A 104 12.02 -5.99 -16.38
CA ASP A 104 10.87 -5.30 -15.82
C ASP A 104 9.89 -6.32 -15.22
N MET A 105 9.35 -5.98 -14.05
CA MET A 105 8.08 -6.51 -13.61
C MET A 105 6.97 -5.80 -14.39
N VAL A 106 5.97 -6.54 -14.84
CA VAL A 106 4.84 -6.04 -15.62
C VAL A 106 3.53 -6.30 -14.86
N GLY A 107 2.50 -5.47 -15.04
CA GLY A 107 1.27 -5.56 -14.22
C GLY A 107 1.38 -4.89 -12.85
N GLY A 108 2.44 -4.09 -12.65
CA GLY A 108 2.63 -3.22 -11.50
C GLY A 108 3.00 -3.92 -10.19
N VAL A 109 3.58 -3.15 -9.28
CA VAL A 109 4.05 -3.60 -7.97
C VAL A 109 3.48 -2.68 -6.89
N TYR A 110 2.81 -3.29 -5.91
CA TYR A 110 2.28 -2.61 -4.75
C TYR A 110 3.35 -2.38 -3.69
N ARG A 111 4.04 -3.44 -3.27
CA ARG A 111 5.10 -3.37 -2.28
C ARG A 111 6.22 -4.36 -2.58
N VAL A 112 7.40 -4.06 -2.05
CA VAL A 112 8.57 -4.93 -2.08
C VAL A 112 8.99 -5.22 -0.65
N GLY A 113 9.11 -6.49 -0.29
CA GLY A 113 9.74 -6.96 0.95
C GLY A 113 11.20 -7.29 0.67
N ILE A 114 12.11 -6.85 1.54
CA ILE A 114 13.55 -7.05 1.39
C ILE A 114 14.12 -7.47 2.74
N VAL A 115 14.75 -8.64 2.76
CA VAL A 115 15.43 -9.12 3.96
C VAL A 115 16.89 -8.63 3.96
N SER A 116 17.36 -8.12 5.10
CA SER A 116 18.71 -7.58 5.22
C SER A 116 19.38 -7.90 6.56
N GLY A 117 20.71 -7.94 6.58
CA GLY A 117 21.50 -8.14 7.80
C GLY A 117 22.92 -7.59 7.68
N THR A 118 23.59 -7.32 8.80
CA THR A 118 25.00 -6.92 8.82
C THR A 118 25.91 -8.15 8.67
N TYR A 119 26.90 -8.04 7.77
CA TYR A 119 27.86 -9.11 7.54
C TYR A 119 28.73 -9.34 8.79
N GLY A 120 28.86 -10.58 9.25
CA GLY A 120 29.78 -10.91 10.35
C GLY A 120 29.58 -10.01 11.57
N THR A 121 30.61 -9.23 11.91
CA THR A 121 30.59 -8.23 12.98
C THR A 121 30.76 -6.79 12.44
N ASP A 122 30.50 -6.58 11.16
CA ASP A 122 30.60 -5.26 10.52
C ASP A 122 29.59 -4.28 11.15
N GLY A 123 29.89 -2.99 11.09
CA GLY A 123 29.01 -1.93 11.58
C GLY A 123 27.76 -1.73 10.71
N PRO A 124 26.85 -0.83 11.13
CA PRO A 124 25.59 -0.61 10.43
C PRO A 124 25.80 -0.11 8.99
N SER A 125 24.86 -0.48 8.11
CA SER A 125 24.84 -0.05 6.72
C SER A 125 23.52 0.61 6.36
N THR A 126 23.59 1.82 5.82
CA THR A 126 22.47 2.52 5.18
C THR A 126 22.35 2.14 3.71
N TRP A 127 21.13 1.86 3.26
CA TRP A 127 20.79 1.55 1.86
C TRP A 127 19.43 2.12 1.45
N GLN A 128 19.16 2.09 0.15
CA GLN A 128 17.98 2.68 -0.49
C GLN A 128 17.42 1.73 -1.55
N LEU A 129 16.10 1.70 -1.71
CA LEU A 129 15.45 1.12 -2.87
C LEU A 129 15.20 2.19 -3.92
N TRP A 130 15.56 1.89 -5.16
CA TRP A 130 15.32 2.75 -6.31
C TRP A 130 14.47 2.02 -7.35
N ALA A 131 13.46 2.68 -7.89
CA ALA A 131 12.59 2.14 -8.92
C ALA A 131 12.81 2.86 -10.25
N SER A 132 12.75 2.12 -11.34
CA SER A 132 12.66 2.65 -12.71
C SER A 132 11.33 2.22 -13.32
N PHE A 133 10.59 3.20 -13.83
CA PHE A 133 9.30 3.01 -14.48
C PHE A 133 9.39 3.09 -16.01
N ASN A 134 10.61 3.24 -16.55
CA ASN A 134 10.89 3.42 -17.96
C ASN A 134 11.93 2.41 -18.47
N GLY A 135 11.93 1.18 -17.96
CA GLY A 135 12.83 0.13 -18.48
C GLY A 135 14.31 0.34 -18.16
N GLY A 136 14.63 1.14 -17.16
CA GLY A 136 16.00 1.35 -16.66
C GLY A 136 16.71 2.62 -17.14
N TYR A 137 16.06 3.49 -17.93
CA TYR A 137 16.67 4.75 -18.37
C TYR A 137 16.93 5.73 -17.22
N SER A 138 15.98 5.82 -16.29
CA SER A 138 16.14 6.62 -15.07
C SER A 138 15.57 5.90 -13.86
N TYR A 139 16.07 6.25 -12.68
CA TYR A 139 15.64 5.69 -11.41
C TYR A 139 15.32 6.82 -10.43
N ALA A 140 14.31 6.60 -9.60
CA ALA A 140 13.99 7.43 -8.44
C ALA A 140 13.99 6.58 -7.17
N GLN A 141 14.37 7.17 -6.03
CA GLN A 141 14.26 6.50 -4.75
C GLN A 141 12.78 6.25 -4.41
N VAL A 142 12.47 5.08 -3.87
CA VAL A 142 11.15 4.72 -3.34
C VAL A 142 11.30 4.35 -1.87
N GLY A 143 10.44 4.91 -1.02
CA GLY A 143 10.58 4.83 0.44
C GLY A 143 11.73 5.68 1.01
N SER A 144 11.97 5.54 2.31
CA SER A 144 13.03 6.26 3.03
C SER A 144 14.37 5.49 2.99
N ASN A 145 15.43 6.10 3.52
CA ASN A 145 16.68 5.40 3.77
C ASN A 145 16.46 4.33 4.85
N ILE A 146 17.00 3.14 4.63
CA ILE A 146 16.93 2.03 5.57
C ILE A 146 18.30 1.83 6.20
N VAL A 147 18.33 1.57 7.51
CA VAL A 147 19.56 1.30 8.26
C VAL A 147 19.49 -0.12 8.82
N THR A 148 20.35 -0.98 8.30
CA THR A 148 20.54 -2.34 8.81
C THR A 148 21.68 -2.31 9.83
N SER A 149 21.38 -2.60 11.09
CA SER A 149 22.35 -2.54 12.20
C SER A 149 22.58 -3.87 12.92
N ASN A 150 21.75 -4.88 12.63
CA ASN A 150 21.76 -6.16 13.33
C ASN A 150 22.25 -7.31 12.44
N THR A 151 22.85 -8.31 13.07
CA THR A 151 23.26 -9.57 12.43
C THR A 151 22.11 -10.55 12.25
N THR A 152 21.02 -10.37 13.01
CA THR A 152 19.76 -11.08 12.75
C THR A 152 19.08 -10.45 11.55
N LEU A 153 18.61 -11.28 10.62
CA LEU A 153 17.92 -10.82 9.42
C LEU A 153 16.65 -10.04 9.79
N GLN A 154 16.46 -8.90 9.14
CA GLN A 154 15.33 -8.00 9.32
C GLN A 154 14.60 -7.88 7.98
N ASN A 155 13.26 -7.84 8.01
CA ASN A 155 12.44 -7.69 6.81
C ASN A 155 11.88 -6.26 6.75
N ASP A 156 12.29 -5.51 5.73
CA ASP A 156 11.79 -4.18 5.45
C ASP A 156 10.76 -4.23 4.30
N THR A 157 9.60 -3.59 4.50
CA THR A 157 8.55 -3.49 3.48
C THR A 157 8.44 -2.08 2.95
N ILE A 158 8.53 -1.93 1.63
CA ILE A 158 8.54 -0.65 0.94
C ILE A 158 7.36 -0.59 -0.03
N VAL A 159 6.49 0.40 0.14
CA VAL A 159 5.38 0.67 -0.78
C VAL A 159 5.92 1.32 -2.05
N VAL A 160 5.53 0.78 -3.20
CA VAL A 160 5.87 1.28 -4.54
C VAL A 160 4.63 1.80 -5.26
N ALA A 161 3.49 1.10 -5.12
CA ALA A 161 2.17 1.48 -5.65
C ALA A 161 2.17 1.95 -7.11
N THR A 162 2.72 1.13 -8.02
CA THR A 162 2.69 1.39 -9.47
C THR A 162 1.85 0.37 -10.19
N ALA A 163 0.98 0.81 -11.11
CA ALA A 163 0.18 -0.07 -11.98
C ALA A 163 0.92 -0.50 -13.27
N GLY A 164 2.07 0.12 -13.56
CA GLY A 164 2.81 -0.05 -14.81
C GLY A 164 4.00 -1.01 -14.69
N ARG A 165 4.88 -0.99 -15.68
CA ARG A 165 6.15 -1.70 -15.54
C ARG A 165 7.03 -1.06 -14.47
N VAL A 166 7.80 -1.88 -13.78
CA VAL A 166 8.79 -1.39 -12.82
C VAL A 166 9.95 -2.36 -12.68
N ARG A 167 11.15 -1.81 -12.48
CA ARG A 167 12.32 -2.58 -12.07
C ARG A 167 13.04 -1.88 -10.93
N PHE A 168 13.77 -2.63 -10.13
CA PHE A 168 14.39 -2.13 -8.90
C PHE A 168 15.92 -2.15 -8.93
N SER A 169 16.50 -1.26 -8.15
CA SER A 169 17.91 -1.16 -7.84
C SER A 169 18.07 -0.93 -6.34
N LEU A 170 18.66 -1.89 -5.63
CA LEU A 170 19.05 -1.72 -4.24
C LEU A 170 20.43 -1.09 -4.21
N ARG A 171 20.58 -0.01 -3.44
CA ARG A 171 21.81 0.78 -3.41
C ARG A 171 22.26 0.97 -1.98
N LYS A 172 23.43 0.43 -1.64
CA LYS A 172 24.10 0.76 -0.39
C LYS A 172 24.69 2.16 -0.52
N VAL A 173 24.33 3.06 0.39
CA VAL A 173 24.77 4.47 0.37
C VAL A 173 25.75 4.79 1.49
N SER A 174 25.74 3.99 2.55
CA SER A 174 26.83 3.98 3.53
C SER A 174 28.11 3.49 2.85
N GLY A 175 29.13 4.33 2.78
CA GLY A 175 30.46 3.92 2.30
C GLY A 175 31.23 3.09 3.34
N GLY A 176 32.55 3.01 3.18
CA GLY A 176 33.45 2.36 4.14
C GLY A 176 33.53 0.84 4.00
N ALA A 177 34.07 0.18 5.03
CA ALA A 177 34.39 -1.25 5.01
C ALA A 177 33.22 -2.15 5.40
N SER A 178 32.18 -1.61 6.07
CA SER A 178 31.03 -2.41 6.50
C SER A 178 30.24 -2.94 5.31
N ARG A 179 29.96 -4.23 5.32
CA ARG A 179 29.18 -4.93 4.30
C ARG A 179 27.74 -5.18 4.75
N LEU A 180 26.87 -5.22 3.75
CA LEU A 180 25.43 -5.47 3.89
C LEU A 180 25.08 -6.78 3.20
N ASN A 181 24.40 -7.68 3.91
CA ASN A 181 23.71 -8.79 3.29
C ASN A 181 22.29 -8.38 2.92
N ILE A 182 21.89 -8.73 1.70
CA ILE A 182 20.52 -8.67 1.19
C ILE A 182 20.12 -10.09 0.86
N ASP A 183 18.96 -10.49 1.32
CA ASP A 183 18.38 -11.79 1.02
C ASP A 183 16.88 -11.66 0.76
N ASP A 184 16.27 -12.73 0.26
CA ASP A 184 14.82 -12.89 0.13
C ASP A 184 14.09 -11.59 -0.28
N ILE A 185 14.20 -11.23 -1.56
CA ILE A 185 13.47 -10.10 -2.13
C ILE A 185 12.13 -10.62 -2.61
N SER A 186 11.02 -10.03 -2.16
CA SER A 186 9.67 -10.38 -2.58
C SER A 186 8.92 -9.17 -3.11
N ALA A 187 8.03 -9.37 -4.07
CA ALA A 187 7.17 -8.30 -4.59
C ALA A 187 5.70 -8.74 -4.64
N VAL A 188 4.81 -7.85 -4.20
CA VAL A 188 3.36 -8.00 -4.36
C VAL A 188 2.94 -7.19 -5.57
N LEU A 189 2.31 -7.84 -6.56
CA LEU A 189 1.89 -7.19 -7.82
C LEU A 189 0.59 -6.39 -7.65
N THR A 190 0.35 -5.39 -8.51
CA THR A 190 -0.89 -4.60 -8.49
C THR A 190 -2.06 -5.19 -9.27
N SER A 191 -1.80 -6.04 -10.26
CA SER A 191 -2.83 -6.78 -11.00
C SER A 191 -2.56 -8.28 -10.96
N GLY A 192 -2.93 -8.89 -9.84
CA GLY A 192 -2.99 -10.33 -9.68
C GLY A 192 -3.83 -10.66 -8.44
N PRO A 193 -4.44 -11.85 -8.36
CA PRO A 193 -4.89 -12.34 -7.06
C PRO A 193 -3.68 -12.29 -6.12
N LEU A 194 -3.87 -11.67 -4.95
CA LEU A 194 -2.87 -11.65 -3.91
C LEU A 194 -2.38 -13.09 -3.73
N PRO A 195 -1.06 -13.37 -3.79
CA PRO A 195 -0.60 -14.74 -3.56
C PRO A 195 -1.11 -15.15 -2.18
N PRO A 196 -1.67 -16.37 -2.01
CA PRO A 196 -1.83 -16.94 -0.69
C PRO A 196 -0.41 -17.09 -0.14
N ASN A 197 0.03 -16.11 0.64
CA ASN A 197 1.25 -16.25 1.40
C ASN A 197 0.91 -17.18 2.57
N PHE A 198 1.44 -18.40 2.55
CA PHE A 198 1.32 -19.43 3.60
C PHE A 198 2.16 -19.08 4.84
N ALA A 199 2.26 -17.81 5.19
CA ALA A 199 2.77 -17.40 6.49
C ALA A 199 1.53 -17.16 7.37
N ASP A 200 1.42 -17.91 8.47
CA ASP A 200 0.59 -17.51 9.60
C ASP A 200 0.92 -16.03 9.88
N ASP A 201 -0.09 -15.16 10.01
CA ASP A 201 -0.02 -13.68 10.07
C ASP A 201 -0.32 -12.85 8.79
N ASN A 202 -1.08 -13.40 7.85
CA ASN A 202 -1.53 -12.62 6.70
C ASN A 202 -2.91 -11.99 6.88
N ASN A 203 -2.99 -10.65 6.93
CA ASN A 203 -4.24 -9.89 7.05
C ASN A 203 -5.28 -10.18 5.95
N ILE A 204 -4.89 -10.77 4.82
CA ILE A 204 -5.78 -11.11 3.69
C ILE A 204 -5.91 -12.62 3.44
N LEU A 205 -5.57 -13.46 4.43
CA LEU A 205 -5.64 -14.92 4.28
C LEU A 205 -7.01 -15.42 3.83
N LEU A 206 -8.09 -14.79 4.30
CA LEU A 206 -9.47 -15.15 3.94
C LEU A 206 -9.87 -14.67 2.53
N GLY A 207 -8.99 -13.95 1.83
CA GLY A 207 -9.20 -13.44 0.48
C GLY A 207 -9.49 -11.93 0.42
N ASN A 208 -9.59 -11.43 -0.81
CA ASN A 208 -9.91 -10.05 -1.16
C ASN A 208 -11.40 -9.95 -1.59
N PRO A 209 -12.32 -9.49 -0.72
CA PRO A 209 -13.77 -9.65 -0.92
C PRO A 209 -14.36 -8.97 -2.15
N ASP A 210 -13.84 -7.80 -2.51
CA ASP A 210 -14.35 -6.97 -3.62
C ASP A 210 -13.38 -6.92 -4.80
N ASN A 211 -12.31 -7.73 -4.77
CA ASN A 211 -11.21 -7.67 -5.72
C ASN A 211 -10.56 -6.28 -5.80
N ALA A 212 -10.52 -5.53 -4.69
CA ALA A 212 -9.85 -4.24 -4.62
C ALA A 212 -8.42 -4.33 -5.17
N THR A 213 -8.05 -3.34 -5.97
CA THR A 213 -6.70 -3.25 -6.53
C THR A 213 -5.98 -2.04 -5.97
N PRO A 214 -4.66 -2.08 -5.81
CA PRO A 214 -3.87 -0.91 -5.41
C PRO A 214 -3.68 0.08 -6.58
N SER A 215 -4.56 0.04 -7.58
CA SER A 215 -4.54 0.96 -8.71
C SER A 215 -5.15 2.28 -8.28
N LEU A 216 -4.45 3.40 -8.51
CA LEU A 216 -5.00 4.74 -8.29
C LEU A 216 -6.18 5.07 -9.22
N LEU A 217 -6.43 4.23 -10.25
CA LEU A 217 -7.61 4.33 -11.11
C LEU A 217 -8.83 3.62 -10.50
N ASP A 218 -8.63 2.70 -9.56
CA ASP A 218 -9.69 1.98 -8.85
C ASP A 218 -10.16 2.77 -7.63
N ILE A 219 -10.68 3.98 -7.91
CA ILE A 219 -10.98 4.99 -6.90
C ILE A 219 -12.04 4.55 -5.88
N SER A 220 -12.85 3.54 -6.20
CA SER A 220 -13.90 3.01 -5.34
C SER A 220 -13.55 1.70 -4.64
N HIS A 221 -12.49 1.00 -5.05
CA HIS A 221 -11.99 -0.23 -4.41
C HIS A 221 -10.45 -0.22 -4.37
N TYR A 222 -9.89 0.84 -3.78
CA TYR A 222 -8.45 1.01 -3.68
C TYR A 222 -7.87 0.17 -2.55
N TYR A 223 -7.16 -0.90 -2.90
CA TYR A 223 -6.52 -1.78 -1.92
C TYR A 223 -5.34 -1.06 -1.24
N MET A 224 -5.40 -0.98 0.08
CA MET A 224 -4.31 -0.51 0.93
C MET A 224 -3.93 -1.62 1.89
N ASP A 225 -2.67 -2.01 1.87
CA ASP A 225 -2.14 -3.08 2.68
C ASP A 225 -1.05 -2.54 3.57
N LYS A 226 -1.47 -2.37 4.82
CA LYS A 226 -0.70 -1.78 5.89
C LYS A 226 -0.10 -2.92 6.71
N ILE A 227 0.88 -2.56 7.53
CA ILE A 227 1.60 -3.53 8.38
C ILE A 227 0.63 -4.31 9.27
N TYR A 228 -0.34 -3.63 9.87
CA TYR A 228 -1.18 -4.19 10.94
C TYR A 228 -2.60 -4.57 10.51
N TYR A 229 -3.02 -4.21 9.29
CA TYR A 229 -4.33 -4.56 8.70
C TYR A 229 -4.33 -4.23 7.20
N SER A 230 -5.23 -4.82 6.44
CA SER A 230 -5.45 -4.50 5.03
C SER A 230 -6.86 -3.95 4.84
N LEU A 231 -7.08 -3.12 3.82
CA LEU A 231 -8.41 -2.57 3.53
C LEU A 231 -8.62 -2.33 2.04
N SER A 232 -9.89 -2.23 1.66
CA SER A 232 -10.35 -1.59 0.43
C SER A 232 -10.89 -0.22 0.78
N TYR A 233 -10.28 0.84 0.23
CA TYR A 233 -10.68 2.22 0.45
C TYR A 233 -11.50 2.75 -0.72
N ASN A 234 -12.59 3.45 -0.41
CA ASN A 234 -13.43 4.06 -1.42
C ASN A 234 -13.34 5.58 -1.30
N SER A 235 -12.57 6.19 -2.20
CA SER A 235 -12.34 7.64 -2.21
C SER A 235 -13.57 8.44 -2.61
N THR A 236 -14.58 7.80 -3.22
CA THR A 236 -15.84 8.47 -3.60
C THR A 236 -16.77 8.71 -2.41
N ILE A 237 -16.57 7.98 -1.31
CA ILE A 237 -17.35 8.08 -0.06
C ILE A 237 -16.49 8.30 1.18
N SER A 238 -15.18 8.47 0.97
CA SER A 238 -14.14 8.72 1.98
C SER A 238 -14.17 7.80 3.20
N LYS A 239 -14.35 6.50 2.96
CA LYS A 239 -14.27 5.45 3.99
C LYS A 239 -13.87 4.11 3.38
N SER A 240 -13.50 3.16 4.22
CA SER A 240 -13.26 1.78 3.79
C SER A 240 -14.56 1.07 3.38
N ASN A 241 -14.48 0.23 2.33
CA ASN A 241 -15.49 -0.78 2.02
C ASN A 241 -15.40 -1.93 3.02
N TRP A 242 -14.18 -2.41 3.26
CA TRP A 242 -13.84 -3.41 4.27
C TRP A 242 -12.43 -3.20 4.82
N VAL A 243 -12.20 -3.72 6.02
CA VAL A 243 -10.88 -3.83 6.68
C VAL A 243 -10.73 -5.26 7.20
N SER A 244 -9.57 -5.87 6.96
CA SER A 244 -9.24 -7.25 7.31
C SER A 244 -7.94 -7.32 8.10
N TRP A 245 -7.88 -8.15 9.13
CA TRP A 245 -6.69 -8.35 9.95
C TRP A 245 -6.63 -9.72 10.60
N HIS A 246 -5.40 -10.18 10.86
CA HIS A 246 -5.12 -11.31 11.74
C HIS A 246 -4.96 -10.81 13.19
N LEU A 247 -5.41 -11.58 14.17
CA LEU A 247 -5.27 -11.28 15.58
C LEU A 247 -4.73 -12.50 16.32
N GLN A 248 -3.56 -12.33 16.93
CA GLN A 248 -2.88 -13.34 17.74
C GLN A 248 -2.22 -12.73 18.98
N ALA A 249 -1.63 -13.57 19.83
CA ALA A 249 -1.07 -13.14 21.11
C ALA A 249 0.07 -12.13 20.96
N SER A 250 0.86 -12.20 19.90
CA SER A 250 1.99 -11.30 19.64
C SER A 250 1.56 -9.89 19.19
N ASP A 251 0.31 -9.72 18.75
CA ASP A 251 -0.26 -8.40 18.42
C ASP A 251 -0.64 -7.59 19.67
N LEU A 252 -0.68 -8.28 20.82
CA LEU A 252 -1.11 -7.73 22.09
C LEU A 252 0.10 -7.43 22.99
N GLY A 253 -0.06 -6.41 23.82
CA GLY A 253 0.96 -5.95 24.76
C GLY A 253 0.38 -4.95 25.76
N SER A 254 1.24 -4.11 26.32
CA SER A 254 0.87 -3.10 27.32
C SER A 254 0.88 -1.67 26.78
N THR A 255 0.98 -1.49 25.46
CA THR A 255 1.00 -0.15 24.85
C THR A 255 -0.33 0.57 25.13
N PRO A 256 -0.31 1.78 25.68
CA PRO A 256 -1.53 2.55 25.91
C PRO A 256 -2.15 2.98 24.58
N ARG A 257 -3.45 3.28 24.60
CA ARG A 257 -4.15 3.87 23.46
C ARG A 257 -3.50 5.20 23.07
N GLN A 258 -3.24 5.41 21.78
CA GLN A 258 -2.55 6.61 21.30
C GLN A 258 -3.48 7.81 21.07
N ASP A 259 -4.74 7.59 20.73
CA ASP A 259 -5.75 8.64 20.51
C ASP A 259 -5.33 9.71 19.48
N ASP A 260 -4.47 9.34 18.52
CA ASP A 260 -3.83 10.22 17.54
C ASP A 260 -4.50 10.15 16.16
N PHE A 261 -5.81 10.42 16.13
CA PHE A 261 -6.61 10.46 14.89
C PHE A 261 -5.99 11.40 13.87
N ARG A 262 -5.64 10.87 12.69
CA ARG A 262 -4.93 11.63 11.67
C ARG A 262 -5.20 11.17 10.23
N PRO A 263 -5.07 12.07 9.26
CA PRO A 263 -5.09 11.73 7.85
C PRO A 263 -4.08 10.63 7.50
N ASP A 264 -4.40 9.88 6.46
CA ASP A 264 -3.51 8.85 5.95
C ASP A 264 -2.72 9.38 4.75
N GLU A 265 -1.48 9.76 5.00
CA GLU A 265 -0.56 10.30 3.97
C GLU A 265 -0.22 9.28 2.86
N ALA A 266 -0.61 8.01 3.02
CA ALA A 266 -0.49 7.01 1.96
C ALA A 266 -1.56 7.15 0.87
N LEU A 267 -2.60 7.96 1.08
CA LEU A 267 -3.58 8.29 0.04
C LEU A 267 -3.01 9.29 -0.96
N PRO A 268 -3.38 9.21 -2.25
CA PRO A 268 -3.06 10.24 -3.23
C PRO A 268 -3.44 11.63 -2.73
N THR A 269 -2.58 12.61 -2.96
CA THR A 269 -2.82 14.02 -2.56
C THR A 269 -4.02 14.65 -3.28
N SER A 270 -4.44 14.07 -4.40
CA SER A 270 -5.63 14.49 -5.15
C SER A 270 -6.94 13.98 -4.55
N TRP A 271 -6.90 13.04 -3.61
CA TRP A 271 -8.10 12.51 -2.95
C TRP A 271 -8.40 13.30 -1.69
N TYR A 272 -9.66 13.22 -1.23
CA TYR A 272 -10.00 13.83 0.04
C TYR A 272 -9.38 13.05 1.21
N HIS A 273 -8.58 13.75 2.01
CA HIS A 273 -7.96 13.21 3.21
C HIS A 273 -8.86 13.53 4.40
N VAL A 274 -9.58 12.52 4.88
CA VAL A 274 -10.42 12.65 6.07
C VAL A 274 -9.56 13.01 7.27
N THR A 275 -10.01 13.97 8.05
CA THR A 275 -9.30 14.48 9.22
C THR A 275 -10.08 14.17 10.49
N ASP A 276 -9.43 14.29 11.65
CA ASP A 276 -10.11 14.23 12.94
C ASP A 276 -11.31 15.20 13.00
N GLN A 277 -11.15 16.41 12.45
CA GLN A 277 -12.17 17.45 12.48
C GLN A 277 -13.41 17.12 11.64
N SER A 278 -13.31 16.19 10.68
CA SER A 278 -14.42 15.77 9.82
C SER A 278 -15.59 15.15 10.62
N TYR A 279 -15.33 14.66 11.83
CA TYR A 279 -16.32 14.02 12.70
C TYR A 279 -16.85 14.94 13.80
N THR A 280 -16.15 16.05 14.08
CA THR A 280 -16.48 16.96 15.17
C THR A 280 -17.84 17.62 14.95
N GLY A 281 -18.71 17.55 15.96
CA GLY A 281 -20.05 18.17 15.91
C GLY A 281 -21.08 17.44 15.04
N THR A 282 -20.75 16.27 14.49
CA THR A 282 -21.65 15.51 13.61
C THR A 282 -22.65 14.63 14.37
N GLY A 283 -22.34 14.29 15.63
CA GLY A 283 -23.10 13.33 16.44
C GLY A 283 -22.75 11.87 16.16
N PHE A 284 -21.77 11.59 15.29
CA PHE A 284 -21.21 10.27 15.05
C PHE A 284 -19.85 10.12 15.72
N ASP A 285 -19.57 8.90 16.19
CA ASP A 285 -18.26 8.52 16.68
C ASP A 285 -17.31 8.22 15.51
N ARG A 286 -16.01 8.33 15.81
CA ARG A 286 -14.93 7.80 14.97
C ARG A 286 -14.81 6.29 15.20
N GLY A 287 -15.71 5.54 14.57
CA GLY A 287 -15.80 4.09 14.69
C GLY A 287 -14.59 3.42 14.06
N HIS A 288 -13.83 2.66 14.85
CA HIS A 288 -12.70 1.89 14.33
C HIS A 288 -13.20 0.64 13.59
N SER A 289 -12.59 0.34 12.45
CA SER A 289 -12.77 -0.94 11.78
C SER A 289 -11.86 -2.01 12.40
N CYS A 290 -10.54 -1.80 12.33
CA CYS A 290 -9.55 -2.53 13.14
C CYS A 290 -9.37 -1.79 14.48
N PRO A 291 -9.72 -2.40 15.63
CA PRO A 291 -9.76 -1.69 16.91
C PRO A 291 -8.38 -1.51 17.52
N SER A 292 -8.21 -0.40 18.24
CA SER A 292 -6.97 -0.10 18.96
C SER A 292 -6.56 -1.20 19.95
N ASN A 293 -7.53 -1.88 20.58
CA ASN A 293 -7.27 -2.95 21.56
C ASN A 293 -6.70 -4.23 20.92
N ASP A 294 -6.80 -4.39 19.59
CA ASP A 294 -6.23 -5.51 18.86
C ASP A 294 -4.76 -5.23 18.46
N ARG A 295 -4.23 -4.04 18.73
CA ARG A 295 -2.88 -3.60 18.35
C ARG A 295 -2.20 -2.90 19.52
N THR A 296 -1.76 -3.66 20.51
CA THR A 296 -1.14 -3.14 21.75
C THR A 296 0.31 -3.62 21.95
N SER A 297 0.87 -4.32 20.98
CA SER A 297 2.28 -4.78 20.98
C SER A 297 3.31 -3.65 20.92
N SER A 298 3.00 -2.55 20.24
CA SER A 298 3.87 -1.37 20.15
C SER A 298 3.09 -0.08 19.90
N VAL A 299 3.73 1.07 20.17
CA VAL A 299 3.20 2.40 19.84
C VAL A 299 2.86 2.51 18.36
N ALA A 300 3.72 1.99 17.48
CA ALA A 300 3.49 2.01 16.03
C ALA A 300 2.26 1.18 15.63
N ALA A 301 2.07 0.01 16.25
CA ALA A 301 0.89 -0.85 16.03
C ALA A 301 -0.38 -0.12 16.44
N ASN A 302 -0.41 0.43 17.65
CA ASN A 302 -1.58 1.11 18.18
C ASN A 302 -1.91 2.39 17.39
N SER A 303 -0.91 3.25 17.16
CA SER A 303 -1.06 4.48 16.38
C SER A 303 -1.56 4.20 14.96
N SER A 304 -1.24 3.05 14.37
CA SER A 304 -1.74 2.71 13.03
C SER A 304 -3.26 2.59 12.94
N THR A 305 -3.95 2.26 14.04
CA THR A 305 -5.42 2.11 14.04
C THR A 305 -6.15 3.45 14.00
N PHE A 306 -5.44 4.56 14.26
CA PHE A 306 -5.98 5.92 14.27
C PHE A 306 -5.86 6.65 12.92
N LEU A 307 -5.39 5.99 11.88
CA LEU A 307 -5.46 6.52 10.52
C LEU A 307 -6.91 6.60 10.08
N MET A 308 -7.35 7.74 9.52
CA MET A 308 -8.75 7.96 9.18
C MET A 308 -9.28 7.01 8.07
N THR A 309 -8.41 6.34 7.32
CA THR A 309 -8.78 5.25 6.39
C THR A 309 -9.35 4.01 7.10
N ASN A 310 -9.05 3.84 8.39
CA ASN A 310 -9.59 2.80 9.27
C ASN A 310 -10.86 3.24 10.03
N ILE A 311 -11.33 4.47 9.80
CA ILE A 311 -12.44 5.06 10.56
C ILE A 311 -13.70 5.18 9.70
N ILE A 312 -14.84 4.81 10.27
CA ILE A 312 -16.17 4.99 9.67
C ILE A 312 -17.09 5.80 10.59
N PRO A 313 -18.07 6.58 10.06
CA PRO A 313 -19.11 7.18 10.89
C PRO A 313 -19.95 6.09 11.54
N GLN A 314 -19.94 6.05 12.87
CA GLN A 314 -20.67 5.05 13.63
C GLN A 314 -21.53 5.72 14.69
N ALA A 315 -22.80 5.32 14.76
CA ALA A 315 -23.68 5.82 15.81
C ALA A 315 -23.14 5.43 17.19
N PRO A 316 -23.14 6.34 18.19
CA PRO A 316 -22.55 6.05 19.51
C PRO A 316 -23.11 4.80 20.19
N ASN A 317 -24.41 4.55 20.05
CA ASN A 317 -25.07 3.36 20.58
C ASN A 317 -24.62 2.04 19.92
N ASN A 318 -24.11 2.08 18.68
CA ASN A 318 -23.52 0.94 18.00
C ASN A 318 -22.05 0.78 18.42
N ASN A 319 -21.25 1.84 18.25
CA ASN A 319 -19.81 1.85 18.51
C ASN A 319 -19.48 1.42 19.95
N GLN A 320 -20.11 2.05 20.93
CA GLN A 320 -19.85 1.84 22.36
C GLN A 320 -20.61 0.64 22.94
N GLY A 321 -21.47 0.02 22.14
CA GLY A 321 -22.38 -1.03 22.57
C GLY A 321 -22.08 -2.38 21.92
N PRO A 322 -22.94 -2.85 21.00
CA PRO A 322 -22.79 -4.17 20.38
C PRO A 322 -21.47 -4.34 19.62
N TRP A 323 -20.94 -3.28 18.98
CA TRP A 323 -19.67 -3.35 18.26
C TRP A 323 -18.48 -3.60 19.20
N ALA A 324 -18.32 -2.76 20.22
CA ALA A 324 -17.29 -2.94 21.26
C ALA A 324 -17.36 -4.32 21.93
N LYS A 325 -18.56 -4.82 22.25
CA LYS A 325 -18.74 -6.16 22.85
C LYS A 325 -18.27 -7.30 21.94
N LEU A 326 -18.42 -7.15 20.63
CA LEU A 326 -17.92 -8.13 19.66
C LEU A 326 -16.40 -8.06 19.54
N GLU A 327 -15.82 -6.86 19.58
CA GLU A 327 -14.36 -6.66 19.62
C GLU A 327 -13.74 -7.28 20.87
N ASP A 328 -14.31 -7.03 22.05
CA ASP A 328 -13.90 -7.67 23.30
C ASP A 328 -13.95 -9.20 23.22
N SER A 329 -14.93 -9.74 22.50
CA SER A 329 -15.06 -11.18 22.30
C SER A 329 -13.96 -11.75 21.40
N CYS A 330 -13.58 -11.04 20.33
CA CYS A 330 -12.45 -11.39 19.47
C CYS A 330 -11.15 -11.42 20.27
N ASN A 331 -10.91 -10.38 21.07
CA ASN A 331 -9.73 -10.28 21.93
C ASN A 331 -9.67 -11.41 22.97
N ARG A 332 -10.81 -11.82 23.56
CA ARG A 332 -10.88 -12.94 24.50
C ARG A 332 -10.58 -14.31 23.90
N PHE A 333 -10.85 -14.55 22.61
CA PHE A 333 -10.42 -15.79 21.97
C PHE A 333 -8.90 -15.92 22.02
N VAL A 334 -8.19 -14.81 21.83
CA VAL A 334 -6.72 -14.80 21.91
C VAL A 334 -6.25 -14.86 23.36
N THR A 335 -6.68 -13.92 24.20
CA THR A 335 -6.10 -13.73 25.55
C THR A 335 -6.49 -14.83 26.54
N ALA A 336 -7.71 -15.38 26.44
CA ALA A 336 -8.21 -16.36 27.39
C ALA A 336 -8.19 -17.80 26.86
N GLN A 337 -8.20 -17.99 25.53
CA GLN A 337 -8.30 -19.31 24.92
C GLN A 337 -7.10 -19.69 24.06
N GLY A 338 -6.12 -18.78 23.90
CA GLY A 338 -4.91 -19.04 23.11
C GLY A 338 -5.19 -19.32 21.63
N LYS A 339 -6.30 -18.76 21.10
CA LYS A 339 -6.71 -18.93 19.71
C LYS A 339 -6.10 -17.86 18.82
N GLU A 340 -6.10 -18.14 17.53
CA GLU A 340 -5.86 -17.17 16.46
C GLU A 340 -7.19 -16.79 15.81
N VAL A 341 -7.31 -15.53 15.40
CA VAL A 341 -8.55 -15.01 14.86
C VAL A 341 -8.29 -14.20 13.60
N PHE A 342 -8.97 -14.55 12.51
CA PHE A 342 -9.04 -13.71 11.31
C PHE A 342 -10.35 -12.94 11.32
N ILE A 343 -10.25 -11.62 11.22
CA ILE A 343 -11.40 -10.73 11.26
C ILE A 343 -11.44 -9.92 9.98
N ILE A 344 -12.63 -9.82 9.39
CA ILE A 344 -12.92 -8.84 8.35
C ILE A 344 -14.22 -8.11 8.68
N CYS A 345 -14.22 -6.80 8.52
CA CYS A 345 -15.37 -5.97 8.83
C CYS A 345 -15.56 -4.89 7.78
N GLY A 346 -16.70 -4.22 7.81
CA GLY A 346 -16.98 -3.12 6.91
C GLY A 346 -18.33 -2.48 7.16
N SER A 347 -18.77 -1.69 6.19
CA SER A 347 -20.04 -0.97 6.27
C SER A 347 -20.76 -0.90 4.92
N TYR A 348 -22.09 -0.92 4.92
CA TYR A 348 -22.91 -0.83 3.70
C TYR A 348 -24.21 -0.05 3.92
N GLY A 349 -24.86 0.31 2.82
CA GLY A 349 -26.03 1.17 2.82
C GLY A 349 -25.71 2.63 3.11
N ALA A 350 -26.73 3.49 3.08
CA ALA A 350 -26.58 4.93 3.23
C ALA A 350 -27.54 5.45 4.30
N GLY A 351 -26.99 6.23 5.23
CA GLY A 351 -27.72 6.96 6.25
C GLY A 351 -27.84 6.24 7.58
N GLY A 352 -27.58 6.96 8.66
CA GLY A 352 -27.66 6.46 10.04
C GLY A 352 -28.09 7.55 11.01
N THR A 353 -28.40 7.17 12.25
CA THR A 353 -28.84 8.10 13.31
C THR A 353 -27.75 8.24 14.37
N GLY A 354 -27.07 9.38 14.40
CA GLY A 354 -26.16 9.78 15.48
C GLY A 354 -26.87 10.51 16.61
N ASN A 355 -26.12 11.07 17.55
CA ASN A 355 -26.66 11.83 18.69
C ASN A 355 -27.45 13.08 18.27
N PHE A 356 -27.19 13.62 17.08
CA PHE A 356 -27.83 14.85 16.58
C PHE A 356 -28.83 14.58 15.45
N GLY A 357 -29.23 13.32 15.25
CA GLY A 357 -30.25 12.93 14.28
C GLY A 357 -29.72 12.11 13.11
N PHE A 358 -30.57 11.96 12.11
CA PHE A 358 -30.29 11.14 10.92
C PHE A 358 -29.49 11.94 9.89
N LEU A 359 -28.38 11.38 9.40
CA LEU A 359 -27.54 11.95 8.36
C LEU A 359 -27.17 10.90 7.31
N TYR A 360 -27.10 11.29 6.04
CA TYR A 360 -26.57 10.47 4.94
C TYR A 360 -25.05 10.60 4.80
N ASP A 361 -24.51 11.72 5.24
CA ASP A 361 -23.11 12.08 5.10
C ASP A 361 -22.73 13.12 6.17
N ILE A 362 -21.43 13.25 6.41
CA ILE A 362 -20.83 14.24 7.30
C ILE A 362 -19.76 15.04 6.54
N ASP A 363 -19.29 16.11 7.17
CA ASP A 363 -18.19 16.93 6.67
C ASP A 363 -18.44 17.53 5.27
N ASN A 364 -19.59 18.18 5.10
CA ASN A 364 -20.04 18.77 3.83
C ASN A 364 -20.12 17.73 2.70
N SER A 365 -20.76 16.59 2.98
CA SER A 365 -20.98 15.50 2.02
C SER A 365 -19.73 14.81 1.49
N ARG A 366 -18.62 14.91 2.23
CA ARG A 366 -17.35 14.28 1.86
C ARG A 366 -17.19 12.87 2.44
N VAL A 367 -17.81 12.57 3.57
CA VAL A 367 -17.73 11.27 4.24
C VAL A 367 -19.12 10.68 4.37
N ALA A 368 -19.37 9.55 3.70
CA ALA A 368 -20.69 8.92 3.75
C ALA A 368 -20.96 8.24 5.09
N VAL A 369 -22.18 8.38 5.60
CA VAL A 369 -22.65 7.65 6.79
C VAL A 369 -23.26 6.31 6.34
N PRO A 370 -22.79 5.17 6.87
CA PRO A 370 -23.37 3.88 6.54
C PRO A 370 -24.68 3.60 7.30
N ALA A 371 -25.57 2.81 6.69
CA ALA A 371 -26.77 2.31 7.36
C ALA A 371 -26.48 1.08 8.24
N TYR A 372 -25.50 0.28 7.85
CA TYR A 372 -25.15 -0.97 8.53
C TYR A 372 -23.64 -1.12 8.66
N THR A 373 -23.22 -1.72 9.77
CA THR A 373 -21.86 -2.23 10.01
C THR A 373 -21.90 -3.75 10.09
N TRP A 374 -20.91 -4.43 9.53
CA TRP A 374 -20.83 -5.89 9.53
C TRP A 374 -19.43 -6.36 9.91
N LYS A 375 -19.33 -7.59 10.43
CA LYS A 375 -18.06 -8.24 10.81
C LYS A 375 -18.20 -9.75 10.64
N VAL A 376 -17.18 -10.38 10.07
CA VAL A 376 -17.00 -11.83 9.95
C VAL A 376 -15.77 -12.20 10.74
N VAL A 377 -15.87 -13.25 11.56
CA VAL A 377 -14.82 -13.69 12.47
C VAL A 377 -14.59 -15.18 12.27
N VAL A 378 -13.37 -15.56 11.93
CA VAL A 378 -12.91 -16.94 11.80
C VAL A 378 -11.94 -17.23 12.94
N VAL A 379 -12.32 -18.12 13.84
CA VAL A 379 -11.50 -18.52 15.00
C VAL A 379 -10.82 -19.85 14.65
N LEU A 380 -9.48 -19.86 14.67
CA LEU A 380 -8.70 -21.07 14.43
C LEU A 380 -8.55 -21.88 15.72
N SER A 381 -8.55 -23.21 15.57
CA SER A 381 -8.64 -24.18 16.66
C SER A 381 -7.30 -24.59 17.24
#